data_AF-A0A3T7JKX0-F1
#
_entry.id   AF-A0A3T7JKX0-F1
#
_cell.length_a   1.000
_cell.length_b   1.000
_cell.length_c   1.000
_cell.angle_alpha   90.00
_cell.angle_beta   90.00
_cell.angle_gamma   90.00
#
_symmetry.space_group_name_H-M   'P 1'
#
loop_
_entity.id
_entity.type
_entity.pdbx_description
1 polymer ?
#
loop_
_entity_poly.entity_id
_entity_poly.type
_entity_poly.pdbx_seq_one_letter_code
_entity_poly.pdbx_strand_id
1 'polypeptide(L)'
;MRNNTLSALIVHHGDSLLHRSGWPETVGVTQVAPGVVPGWLAVCGVLSADEILTLVTHLCRSLNYGRAQLLTASAQRLAGTPVRLHLYPVQVYPHPATVRECTEIRLPYAQEWLTMDECADLLALLKDSTDRVCEIVRQDARRIAAALAPSGEPRLMEKQIGSWRLLADEYDHENWLDADDGDELDKVLDAVLVRNARFCPVLLTLVNEQEEGIESCGVITDCLRFPGAPSRRWLDRRVLREVVNEARLISHSDSEC
;
A
#
# COMPACT_ATOMS: atom_id res chain seq x y z
N MET A 1 5.93 -6.48 -15.91
CA MET A 1 5.90 -5.62 -14.71
C MET A 1 4.55 -4.97 -14.72
N ARG A 2 3.68 -5.33 -13.78
CA ARG A 2 2.33 -4.75 -13.69
C ARG A 2 2.15 -4.28 -12.24
N ASN A 3 1.76 -3.02 -12.11
CA ASN A 3 1.34 -2.34 -10.87
C ASN A 3 2.43 -1.77 -9.93
N ASN A 4 3.12 -0.73 -10.41
CA ASN A 4 3.97 0.14 -9.58
C ASN A 4 3.17 0.76 -8.42
N THR A 5 1.97 1.26 -8.70
CA THR A 5 1.10 1.92 -7.70
C THR A 5 0.67 1.02 -6.55
N LEU A 6 0.21 -0.20 -6.82
CA LEU A 6 -0.11 -1.16 -5.74
C LEU A 6 1.10 -1.41 -4.86
N SER A 7 2.28 -1.54 -5.47
CA SER A 7 3.51 -1.82 -4.75
C SER A 7 3.95 -0.64 -3.89
N ALA A 8 3.87 0.58 -4.44
CA ALA A 8 4.16 1.83 -3.73
C ALA A 8 3.22 2.02 -2.52
N LEU A 9 1.91 1.85 -2.70
CA LEU A 9 0.92 1.96 -1.63
C LEU A 9 1.16 0.93 -0.51
N ILE A 10 1.50 -0.31 -0.85
CA ILE A 10 1.75 -1.38 0.13
C ILE A 10 3.02 -1.09 0.95
N VAL A 11 4.12 -0.71 0.29
CA VAL A 11 5.39 -0.43 0.98
C VAL A 11 5.24 0.78 1.87
N HIS A 12 4.70 1.88 1.34
CA HIS A 12 4.48 3.11 2.10
C HIS A 12 3.55 2.91 3.30
N HIS A 13 2.49 2.11 3.14
CA HIS A 13 1.62 1.72 4.26
C HIS A 13 2.36 0.92 5.33
N GLY A 14 3.21 -0.03 4.89
CA GLY A 14 4.02 -0.85 5.79
C GLY A 14 5.04 -0.03 6.57
N ASP A 15 5.81 0.83 5.90
CA ASP A 15 6.74 1.75 6.55
C ASP A 15 5.99 2.67 7.52
N SER A 16 4.91 3.30 7.07
CA SER A 16 4.11 4.19 7.92
C SER A 16 3.58 3.50 9.17
N LEU A 17 3.09 2.25 9.06
CA LEU A 17 2.65 1.47 10.22
C LEU A 17 3.80 1.07 11.14
N LEU A 18 4.97 0.75 10.58
CA LEU A 18 6.15 0.38 11.34
C LEU A 18 6.63 1.55 12.20
N HIS A 19 6.77 2.74 11.62
CA HIS A 19 7.14 3.96 12.32
C HIS A 19 6.10 4.38 13.37
N ARG A 20 4.80 4.30 13.04
CA ARG A 20 3.72 4.55 14.01
C ARG A 20 3.74 3.57 15.18
N SER A 21 4.29 2.38 14.99
CA SER A 21 4.47 1.36 16.04
C SER A 21 5.74 1.58 16.88
N GLY A 22 6.48 2.67 16.63
CA GLY A 22 7.65 3.08 17.41
C GLY A 22 8.99 2.58 16.89
N TRP A 23 9.03 1.92 15.72
CA TRP A 23 10.28 1.51 15.08
C TRP A 23 11.02 2.72 14.50
N PRO A 24 12.37 2.71 14.52
CA PRO A 24 13.17 3.82 14.03
C PRO A 24 13.24 3.87 12.49
N GLU A 25 13.60 5.03 11.95
CA GLU A 25 13.76 5.26 10.49
C GLU A 25 14.84 4.42 9.82
N THR A 26 15.74 3.84 10.61
CA THR A 26 16.76 2.89 10.16
C THR A 26 16.18 1.51 9.79
N VAL A 27 14.89 1.30 10.02
CA VAL A 27 14.16 0.08 9.72
C VAL A 27 13.00 0.39 8.80
N GLY A 28 12.92 -0.34 7.69
CA GLY A 28 11.83 -0.25 6.74
C GLY A 28 11.31 -1.62 6.34
N VAL A 29 10.39 -1.63 5.39
CA VAL A 29 9.82 -2.86 4.83
C VAL A 29 10.28 -3.08 3.40
N THR A 30 10.31 -4.35 2.99
CA THR A 30 10.53 -4.75 1.60
C THR A 30 9.52 -5.81 1.19
N GLN A 31 9.10 -5.79 -0.07
CA GLN A 31 8.23 -6.82 -0.60
C GLN A 31 9.02 -8.06 -0.98
N VAL A 32 8.58 -9.20 -0.46
CA VAL A 32 9.23 -10.50 -0.70
C VAL A 32 8.89 -11.00 -2.10
N ALA A 33 7.60 -11.13 -2.43
CA ALA A 33 7.16 -11.57 -3.75
C ALA A 33 5.88 -10.82 -4.18
N PRO A 34 6.02 -9.57 -4.70
CA PRO A 34 4.90 -8.69 -5.03
C PRO A 34 3.89 -9.33 -6.00
N GLY A 35 4.37 -10.14 -6.95
CA GLY A 35 3.54 -10.80 -7.96
C GLY A 35 2.81 -12.06 -7.50
N VAL A 36 3.11 -12.59 -6.30
CA VAL A 36 2.52 -13.84 -5.80
C VAL A 36 1.54 -13.56 -4.67
N VAL A 37 1.96 -12.76 -3.68
CA VAL A 37 1.13 -12.41 -2.52
C VAL A 37 1.24 -10.90 -2.27
N PRO A 38 0.21 -10.12 -2.64
CA PRO A 38 0.15 -8.71 -2.29
C PRO A 38 0.21 -8.51 -0.77
N GLY A 39 1.03 -7.55 -0.32
CA GLY A 39 1.21 -7.24 1.10
C GLY A 39 2.18 -8.18 1.82
N TRP A 40 2.90 -9.02 1.07
CA TRP A 40 3.89 -9.91 1.64
C TRP A 40 5.21 -9.18 1.88
N LEU A 41 5.39 -8.75 3.14
CA LEU A 41 6.48 -7.90 3.56
C LEU A 41 7.47 -8.61 4.50
N ALA A 42 8.74 -8.26 4.36
CA ALA A 42 9.78 -8.48 5.34
C ALA A 42 10.23 -7.13 5.92
N VAL A 43 10.56 -7.11 7.21
CA VAL A 43 11.10 -5.93 7.89
C VAL A 43 12.63 -6.02 7.84
N CYS A 44 13.29 -4.94 7.45
CA CYS A 44 14.72 -4.91 7.20
C CYS A 44 15.33 -3.68 7.86
N GLY A 45 16.50 -3.83 8.46
CA GLY A 45 17.20 -2.70 9.05
C GLY A 45 18.17 -3.10 10.13
N VAL A 46 18.75 -2.08 10.78
CA VAL A 46 19.69 -2.27 11.89
C VAL A 46 19.36 -1.29 12.99
N LEU A 47 19.26 -1.78 14.23
CA LEU A 47 19.05 -0.94 15.41
C LEU A 47 20.31 -0.97 16.29
N SER A 48 20.67 0.21 16.80
CA SER A 48 21.56 0.37 17.94
C SER A 48 20.91 -0.09 19.24
N ALA A 49 21.70 -0.32 20.27
CA ALA A 49 21.17 -0.70 21.57
C ALA A 49 20.25 0.36 22.20
N ASP A 50 20.50 1.65 21.95
CA ASP A 50 19.66 2.74 22.45
C ASP A 50 18.31 2.81 21.71
N GLU A 51 18.31 2.53 20.40
CA GLU A 51 17.08 2.36 19.61
C GLU A 51 16.28 1.14 20.08
N ILE A 52 16.95 0.02 20.42
CA ILE A 52 16.29 -1.17 21.00
C ILE A 52 15.60 -0.79 22.31
N LEU A 53 16.28 -0.07 23.22
CA LEU A 53 15.67 0.39 24.47
C LEU A 53 14.44 1.26 24.23
N THR A 54 14.55 2.22 23.30
CA THR A 54 13.46 3.13 22.96
C THR A 54 12.24 2.37 22.43
N LEU A 55 12.46 1.46 21.48
CA LEU A 55 11.42 0.62 20.87
C LEU A 55 10.78 -0.32 21.89
N VAL A 56 11.58 -1.07 22.66
CA VAL A 56 11.06 -2.00 23.67
C VAL A 56 10.24 -1.26 24.71
N THR A 57 10.70 -0.08 25.16
CA THR A 57 9.95 0.76 26.10
C THR A 57 8.61 1.20 25.52
N HIS A 58 8.57 1.55 24.22
CA HIS A 58 7.32 1.89 23.53
C HIS A 58 6.36 0.69 23.47
N LEU A 59 6.83 -0.46 22.99
CA LEU A 59 6.02 -1.68 22.83
C LEU A 59 5.47 -2.19 24.16
N CYS A 60 6.27 -2.10 25.23
CA CYS A 60 5.90 -2.55 26.57
C CYS A 60 4.76 -1.75 27.21
N ARG A 61 4.40 -0.57 26.70
CA ARG A 61 3.25 0.22 27.20
C ARG A 61 1.92 -0.54 27.14
N SER A 62 1.82 -1.51 26.21
CA SER A 62 0.63 -2.32 25.99
C SER A 62 0.63 -3.66 26.74
N LEU A 63 1.71 -4.00 27.44
CA LEU A 63 1.90 -5.28 28.10
C LEU A 63 1.55 -5.25 29.59
N ASN A 64 1.33 -6.44 30.16
CA ASN A 64 1.17 -6.60 31.60
C ASN A 64 2.44 -6.15 32.35
N TYR A 65 2.24 -5.48 33.49
CA TYR A 65 3.27 -4.77 34.26
C TYR A 65 4.55 -5.60 34.52
N GLY A 66 4.42 -6.86 34.93
CA GLY A 66 5.58 -7.71 35.25
C GLY A 66 6.45 -8.05 34.04
N ARG A 67 5.84 -8.42 32.90
CA ARG A 67 6.58 -8.76 31.67
C ARG A 67 7.22 -7.50 31.06
N ALA A 68 6.51 -6.37 31.09
CA ALA A 68 7.01 -5.09 30.63
C ALA A 68 8.29 -4.65 31.35
N GLN A 69 8.34 -4.83 32.68
CA GLN A 69 9.52 -4.49 33.48
C GLN A 69 10.73 -5.34 33.13
N LEU A 70 10.56 -6.66 32.99
CA LEU A 70 11.67 -7.57 32.65
C LEU A 70 12.25 -7.24 31.27
N LEU A 71 11.40 -7.05 30.26
CA LEU A 71 11.82 -6.69 28.90
C LEU A 71 12.53 -5.33 28.87
N THR A 72 12.01 -4.34 29.60
CA THR A 72 12.61 -3.01 29.69
C THR A 72 13.97 -3.07 30.38
N ALA A 73 14.09 -3.84 31.48
CA ALA A 73 15.36 -4.00 32.19
C ALA A 73 16.43 -4.72 31.33
N SER A 74 16.03 -5.71 30.53
CA SER A 74 16.91 -6.34 29.55
C SER A 74 17.38 -5.34 28.49
N ALA A 75 16.48 -4.55 27.91
CA ALA A 75 16.87 -3.54 26.94
C ALA A 75 17.75 -2.43 27.55
N GLN A 76 17.52 -2.06 28.82
CA GLN A 76 18.35 -1.08 29.54
C GLN A 76 19.79 -1.56 29.74
N ARG A 77 20.02 -2.86 29.95
CA ARG A 77 21.38 -3.42 30.05
C ARG A 77 22.14 -3.38 28.73
N LEU A 78 21.43 -3.43 27.61
CA LEU A 78 22.03 -3.26 26.30
C LEU A 78 22.39 -1.79 26.01
N ALA A 79 21.69 -0.82 26.59
CA ALA A 79 21.92 0.59 26.30
C ALA A 79 23.38 1.01 26.54
N GLY A 80 23.93 1.80 25.62
CA GLY A 80 25.35 2.18 25.62
C GLY A 80 26.36 1.08 25.23
N THR A 81 25.91 -0.13 24.90
CA THR A 81 26.78 -1.21 24.37
C THR A 81 26.92 -1.12 22.84
N PRO A 82 27.96 -1.74 22.24
CA PRO A 82 28.11 -1.78 20.79
C PRO A 82 27.16 -2.77 20.09
N VAL A 83 26.23 -3.41 20.81
CA VAL A 83 25.30 -4.40 20.26
C VAL A 83 24.43 -3.77 19.18
N ARG A 84 24.24 -4.52 18.09
CA ARG A 84 23.37 -4.18 16.98
C ARG A 84 22.36 -5.28 16.76
N LEU A 85 21.09 -4.92 16.62
CA LEU A 85 20.04 -5.82 16.17
C LEU A 85 19.92 -5.71 14.66
N HIS A 86 19.93 -6.84 13.97
CA HIS A 86 19.83 -6.92 12.52
C HIS A 86 18.51 -7.59 12.14
N LEU A 87 17.76 -6.96 11.25
CA LEU A 87 16.58 -7.53 10.61
C LEU A 87 16.86 -7.69 9.12
N TYR A 88 16.58 -8.87 8.59
CA TYR A 88 16.73 -9.13 7.16
C TYR A 88 15.70 -10.16 6.68
N PRO A 89 15.41 -10.19 5.36
CA PRO A 89 14.48 -11.15 4.81
C PRO A 89 15.02 -12.57 4.94
N VAL A 90 14.15 -13.53 5.23
CA VAL A 90 14.51 -14.96 5.23
C VAL A 90 15.03 -15.34 3.84
N GLN A 91 16.24 -15.91 3.78
CA GLN A 91 16.98 -16.16 2.54
C GLN A 91 16.35 -17.22 1.63
N VAL A 92 15.60 -18.16 2.21
CA VAL A 92 14.80 -19.12 1.45
C VAL A 92 13.42 -18.51 1.30
N TYR A 93 13.03 -18.17 0.07
CA TYR A 93 11.69 -17.67 -0.20
C TYR A 93 10.67 -18.63 0.42
N PRO A 94 9.95 -18.20 1.47
CA PRO A 94 9.05 -19.08 2.17
C PRO A 94 7.96 -19.55 1.20
N HIS A 95 7.33 -20.69 1.41
CA HIS A 95 6.15 -21.01 0.60
C HIS A 95 5.06 -19.95 0.90
N PRO A 96 4.11 -19.64 -0.01
CA PRO A 96 3.01 -18.70 0.31
C PRO A 96 2.17 -19.10 1.54
N ALA A 97 2.30 -20.34 2.03
CA ALA A 97 1.70 -20.79 3.29
C ALA A 97 2.45 -20.31 4.56
N THR A 98 3.72 -19.91 4.46
CA THR A 98 4.59 -19.48 5.57
C THR A 98 4.83 -17.97 5.59
N VAL A 99 3.85 -17.19 5.11
CA VAL A 99 3.90 -15.72 4.96
C VAL A 99 4.26 -14.96 6.24
N ARG A 100 4.10 -15.58 7.42
CA ARG A 100 4.46 -14.98 8.72
C ARG A 100 5.95 -15.04 9.07
N GLU A 101 6.72 -15.86 8.37
CA GLU A 101 8.14 -16.12 8.66
C GLU A 101 9.04 -15.47 7.62
N CYS A 102 8.96 -14.14 7.51
CA CYS A 102 9.66 -13.39 6.45
C CYS A 102 10.82 -12.56 6.94
N THR A 103 10.84 -12.28 8.23
CA THR A 103 11.89 -11.48 8.87
C THR A 103 12.67 -12.39 9.81
N GLU A 104 13.97 -12.51 9.59
CA GLU A 104 14.89 -13.06 10.58
C GLU A 104 15.44 -11.90 11.43
N ILE A 105 15.37 -12.06 12.75
CA ILE A 105 15.88 -11.07 13.70
C ILE A 105 17.08 -11.68 14.42
N ARG A 106 18.22 -11.00 14.35
CA ARG A 106 19.45 -11.41 15.02
C ARG A 106 19.98 -10.34 15.94
N LEU A 107 20.38 -10.76 17.12
CA LEU A 107 21.02 -9.92 18.12
C LEU A 107 22.37 -10.54 18.51
N PRO A 108 23.39 -10.46 17.63
CA PRO A 108 24.70 -11.03 17.89
C PRO A 108 25.33 -10.42 19.15
N TYR A 109 26.08 -11.25 19.89
CA TYR A 109 26.84 -10.86 21.08
C TYR A 109 26.02 -10.42 22.30
N ALA A 110 24.69 -10.34 22.23
CA ALA A 110 23.87 -9.94 23.38
C ALA A 110 24.00 -10.85 24.60
N GLN A 111 24.42 -12.10 24.42
CA GLN A 111 24.69 -13.04 25.51
C GLN A 111 25.80 -12.57 26.47
N GLU A 112 26.61 -11.57 26.11
CA GLU A 112 27.58 -10.97 27.02
C GLU A 112 26.91 -10.10 28.11
N TRP A 113 25.68 -9.63 27.87
CA TRP A 113 24.93 -8.75 28.77
C TRP A 113 23.62 -9.34 29.28
N LEU A 114 23.04 -10.27 28.51
CA LEU A 114 21.76 -10.90 28.77
C LEU A 114 21.92 -12.42 28.87
N THR A 115 21.04 -13.04 29.67
CA THR A 115 20.87 -14.49 29.66
C THR A 115 20.21 -14.95 28.35
N MET A 116 20.31 -16.24 28.06
CA MET A 116 19.68 -16.83 26.88
C MET A 116 18.15 -16.61 26.85
N ASP A 117 17.49 -16.75 28.01
CA ASP A 117 16.04 -16.56 28.13
C ASP A 117 15.64 -15.09 27.91
N GLU A 118 16.42 -14.15 28.45
CA GLU A 118 16.19 -12.72 28.25
C GLU A 118 16.37 -12.30 26.78
N CYS A 119 17.39 -12.85 26.10
CA CYS A 119 17.56 -12.68 24.67
C CYS A 119 16.37 -13.24 23.89
N ALA A 120 15.93 -14.47 24.21
CA ALA A 120 14.80 -15.10 23.55
C ALA A 120 13.51 -14.31 23.73
N ASP A 121 13.23 -13.81 24.94
CA ASP A 121 12.05 -13.00 25.24
C ASP A 121 12.05 -11.66 24.48
N LEU A 122 13.21 -11.00 24.39
CA LEU A 122 13.36 -9.75 23.65
C LEU A 122 13.17 -9.97 22.14
N LEU A 123 13.79 -11.02 21.59
CA LEU A 123 13.62 -11.38 20.18
C LEU A 123 12.18 -11.76 19.86
N ALA A 124 11.51 -12.50 20.75
CA ALA A 124 10.10 -12.86 20.61
C ALA A 124 9.19 -11.62 20.59
N LEU A 125 9.41 -10.65 21.50
CA LEU A 125 8.66 -9.39 21.50
C LEU A 125 8.79 -8.63 20.18
N LEU A 126 10.02 -8.49 19.69
CA LEU A 126 10.29 -7.76 18.46
C LEU A 126 9.71 -8.49 17.25
N LYS A 127 9.82 -9.82 17.21
CA LYS A 127 9.22 -10.65 16.16
C LYS A 127 7.69 -10.53 16.15
N ASP A 128 7.05 -10.59 17.31
CA ASP A 128 5.61 -10.40 17.44
C ASP A 128 5.19 -9.01 16.94
N SER A 129 5.98 -7.97 17.23
CA SER A 129 5.72 -6.63 16.71
C SER A 129 5.86 -6.55 15.19
N THR A 130 6.91 -7.13 14.60
CA THR A 130 7.07 -7.13 13.13
C THR A 130 5.96 -7.90 12.45
N ASP A 131 5.59 -9.07 13.01
CA ASP A 131 4.57 -9.94 12.44
C ASP A 131 3.19 -9.30 12.49
N ARG A 132 2.91 -8.55 13.57
CA ARG A 132 1.68 -7.78 13.69
C ARG A 132 1.57 -6.70 12.61
N VAL A 133 2.64 -5.95 12.35
CA VAL A 133 2.65 -4.93 11.27
C VAL A 133 2.46 -5.60 9.92
N CYS A 134 3.23 -6.64 9.60
CA CYS A 134 3.12 -7.36 8.33
C CYS A 134 1.71 -7.96 8.13
N GLU A 135 1.10 -8.50 9.19
CA GLU A 135 -0.25 -9.06 9.12
C GLU A 135 -1.32 -7.99 8.84
N ILE A 136 -1.22 -6.81 9.47
CA ILE A 136 -2.12 -5.68 9.17
C ILE A 136 -1.99 -5.28 7.70
N VAL A 137 -0.75 -5.07 7.24
CA VAL A 137 -0.51 -4.68 5.83
C VAL A 137 -1.00 -5.75 4.88
N ARG A 138 -0.83 -7.04 5.19
CA ARG A 138 -1.33 -8.14 4.36
C ARG A 138 -2.85 -8.14 4.23
N GLN A 139 -3.57 -7.81 5.31
CA GLN A 139 -5.02 -7.67 5.27
C GLN A 139 -5.44 -6.45 4.46
N ASP A 140 -4.78 -5.32 4.67
CA ASP A 140 -5.06 -4.06 3.98
C ASP A 140 -4.68 -4.12 2.49
N ALA A 141 -3.62 -4.84 2.12
CA ALA A 141 -3.19 -5.02 0.73
C ALA A 141 -4.28 -5.64 -0.14
N ARG A 142 -5.12 -6.52 0.42
CA ARG A 142 -6.29 -7.06 -0.29
C ARG A 142 -7.32 -5.96 -0.57
N ARG A 143 -7.53 -5.05 0.38
CA ARG A 143 -8.45 -3.92 0.24
C ARG A 143 -7.91 -2.89 -0.75
N ILE A 144 -6.61 -2.59 -0.69
CA ILE A 144 -5.91 -1.72 -1.65
C ILE A 144 -6.00 -2.30 -3.06
N ALA A 145 -5.66 -3.58 -3.23
CA ALA A 145 -5.77 -4.26 -4.52
C ALA A 145 -7.21 -4.25 -5.07
N ALA A 146 -8.20 -4.53 -4.20
CA ALA A 146 -9.60 -4.48 -4.60
C ALA A 146 -10.05 -3.06 -5.01
N ALA A 147 -9.53 -2.01 -4.38
CA ALA A 147 -9.85 -0.61 -4.71
C ALA A 147 -9.24 -0.15 -6.04
N LEU A 148 -8.14 -0.77 -6.47
CA LEU A 148 -7.45 -0.51 -7.73
C LEU A 148 -8.02 -1.31 -8.90
N ALA A 149 -8.53 -2.52 -8.63
CA ALA A 149 -9.11 -3.39 -9.65
C ALA A 149 -10.55 -2.96 -10.01
N PRO A 150 -10.99 -3.13 -11.28
CA PRO A 150 -12.38 -2.94 -11.66
C PRO A 150 -13.32 -3.83 -10.83
N SER A 151 -14.48 -3.29 -10.50
CA SER A 151 -15.56 -4.02 -9.82
C SER A 151 -16.33 -4.90 -10.81
N GLY A 152 -17.17 -5.80 -10.27
CA GLY A 152 -18.04 -6.65 -11.09
C GLY A 152 -19.09 -5.88 -11.89
N GLU A 153 -19.42 -4.66 -11.47
CA GLU A 153 -20.32 -3.74 -12.17
C GLU A 153 -19.53 -2.46 -12.52
N PRO A 154 -18.74 -2.47 -13.62
CA PRO A 154 -17.78 -1.41 -13.91
C PRO A 154 -18.45 -0.09 -14.31
N ARG A 155 -19.72 -0.08 -14.72
CA ARG A 155 -20.44 1.10 -15.19
C ARG A 155 -20.64 2.12 -14.07
N LEU A 156 -19.99 3.27 -14.18
CA LEU A 156 -20.07 4.37 -13.20
C LEU A 156 -21.05 5.47 -13.61
N MET A 157 -21.15 5.73 -14.91
CA MET A 157 -22.00 6.78 -15.45
C MET A 157 -22.38 6.43 -16.89
N GLU A 158 -23.60 6.81 -17.23
CA GLU A 158 -24.10 6.87 -18.60
C GLU A 158 -24.87 8.18 -18.76
N LYS A 159 -24.63 8.89 -19.85
CA LYS A 159 -25.34 10.11 -20.21
C LYS A 159 -25.63 10.13 -21.70
N GLN A 160 -26.90 10.34 -22.03
CA GLN A 160 -27.33 10.53 -23.41
C GLN A 160 -27.51 12.03 -23.70
N ILE A 161 -26.98 12.49 -24.84
CA ILE A 161 -27.03 13.87 -25.32
C ILE A 161 -27.35 13.84 -26.82
N GLY A 162 -28.64 13.88 -27.17
CA GLY A 162 -29.07 13.67 -28.55
C GLY A 162 -28.72 12.25 -29.01
N SER A 163 -28.05 12.13 -30.16
CA SER A 163 -27.53 10.86 -30.69
C SER A 163 -26.24 10.38 -30.02
N TRP A 164 -25.72 11.12 -29.05
CA TRP A 164 -24.45 10.80 -28.40
C TRP A 164 -24.67 10.15 -27.05
N ARG A 165 -23.89 9.12 -26.76
CA ARG A 165 -23.87 8.45 -25.45
C ARG A 165 -22.47 8.53 -24.87
N LEU A 166 -22.35 9.17 -23.70
CA LEU A 166 -21.13 9.24 -22.92
C LEU A 166 -21.18 8.18 -21.82
N LEU A 167 -20.18 7.31 -21.86
CA LEU A 167 -20.02 6.13 -21.03
C LEU A 167 -18.78 6.33 -20.14
N ALA A 168 -18.90 5.98 -18.85
CA ALA A 168 -17.76 5.90 -17.94
C ALA A 168 -17.75 4.55 -17.24
N ASP A 169 -16.68 3.79 -17.42
CA ASP A 169 -16.50 2.44 -16.90
C ASP A 169 -15.18 2.32 -16.11
N GLU A 170 -15.19 1.59 -15.00
CA GLU A 170 -13.96 1.17 -14.33
C GLU A 170 -13.12 0.33 -15.31
N TYR A 171 -11.83 0.66 -15.41
CA TYR A 171 -10.96 0.14 -16.46
C TYR A 171 -9.68 -0.44 -15.88
N ASP A 172 -9.30 -1.64 -16.34
CA ASP A 172 -8.06 -2.31 -15.96
C ASP A 172 -6.88 -1.63 -16.68
N HIS A 173 -6.42 -0.53 -16.09
CA HIS A 173 -5.28 0.25 -16.56
C HIS A 173 -4.35 0.60 -15.40
N GLU A 174 -3.12 0.99 -15.70
CA GLU A 174 -2.17 1.39 -14.69
C GLU A 174 -2.43 2.83 -14.24
N ASN A 175 -2.25 3.07 -12.95
CA ASN A 175 -2.16 4.41 -12.35
C ASN A 175 -0.71 4.89 -12.43
N TRP A 176 -0.52 6.20 -12.25
CA TRP A 176 0.82 6.82 -12.31
C TRP A 176 1.44 7.01 -10.94
N LEU A 177 0.64 6.95 -9.87
CA LEU A 177 1.12 7.10 -8.50
C LEU A 177 2.23 6.09 -8.18
N ASP A 178 3.38 6.59 -7.70
CA ASP A 178 4.56 5.78 -7.38
C ASP A 178 5.13 6.08 -5.99
N ALA A 179 6.33 5.56 -5.69
CA ALA A 179 6.94 5.63 -4.36
C ALA A 179 7.43 7.06 -3.98
N ASP A 180 7.60 7.95 -4.95
CA ASP A 180 8.08 9.31 -4.72
C ASP A 180 6.92 10.26 -4.32
N ASP A 181 5.67 9.82 -4.48
CA ASP A 181 4.44 10.59 -4.24
C ASP A 181 3.97 10.57 -2.76
N GLY A 182 4.88 10.67 -1.78
CA GLY A 182 4.63 10.43 -0.35
C GLY A 182 3.30 10.98 0.21
N ASP A 183 3.05 12.29 0.09
CA ASP A 183 1.82 12.92 0.60
C ASP A 183 0.54 12.42 -0.12
N GLU A 184 0.65 12.03 -1.39
CA GLU A 184 -0.47 11.54 -2.16
C GLU A 184 -0.74 10.05 -1.85
N LEU A 185 0.30 9.25 -1.62
CA LEU A 185 0.18 7.89 -1.10
C LEU A 185 -0.60 7.88 0.22
N ASP A 186 -0.28 8.79 1.15
CA ASP A 186 -1.01 8.92 2.42
C ASP A 186 -2.49 9.26 2.21
N LYS A 187 -2.81 10.19 1.32
CA LYS A 187 -4.20 10.56 1.00
C LYS A 187 -4.97 9.41 0.39
N VAL A 188 -4.36 8.67 -0.53
CA VAL A 188 -5.00 7.53 -1.19
C VAL A 188 -5.20 6.40 -0.18
N LEU A 189 -4.21 6.09 0.67
CA LEU A 189 -4.33 5.08 1.71
C LEU A 189 -5.43 5.42 2.72
N ASP A 190 -5.49 6.66 3.23
CA ASP A 190 -6.58 7.09 4.11
C ASP A 190 -7.94 6.94 3.42
N ALA A 191 -8.06 7.45 2.19
CA ALA A 191 -9.31 7.38 1.45
C ALA A 191 -9.76 5.92 1.22
N VAL A 192 -8.85 5.02 0.84
CA VAL A 192 -9.16 3.62 0.56
C VAL A 192 -9.43 2.84 1.86
N LEU A 193 -8.53 2.92 2.84
CA LEU A 193 -8.58 2.07 4.05
C LEU A 193 -9.55 2.60 5.11
N VAL A 194 -9.81 3.90 5.18
CA VAL A 194 -10.71 4.50 6.17
C VAL A 194 -12.07 4.82 5.56
N ARG A 195 -12.10 5.32 4.33
CA ARG A 195 -13.32 5.87 3.71
C ARG A 195 -13.88 4.99 2.58
N ASN A 196 -13.32 3.80 2.37
CA ASN A 196 -13.71 2.85 1.31
C ASN A 196 -13.76 3.48 -0.08
N ALA A 197 -12.84 4.40 -0.37
CA ALA A 197 -12.68 4.96 -1.70
C ALA A 197 -12.19 3.92 -2.71
N ARG A 198 -12.47 4.18 -3.98
CA ARG A 198 -11.94 3.47 -5.15
C ARG A 198 -10.83 4.31 -5.75
N PHE A 199 -9.79 3.65 -6.25
CA PHE A 199 -8.68 4.30 -6.97
C PHE A 199 -8.41 3.58 -8.30
N CYS A 200 -9.47 3.01 -8.88
CA CYS A 200 -9.43 2.32 -10.15
C CYS A 200 -9.62 3.34 -11.30
N PRO A 201 -8.75 3.32 -12.34
CA PRO A 201 -8.91 4.16 -13.52
C PRO A 201 -10.30 4.06 -14.15
N VAL A 202 -10.68 5.12 -14.86
CA VAL A 202 -11.98 5.19 -15.52
C VAL A 202 -11.78 5.42 -17.00
N LEU A 203 -12.30 4.51 -17.82
CA LEU A 203 -12.40 4.71 -19.26
C LEU A 203 -13.65 5.55 -19.55
N LEU A 204 -13.45 6.68 -20.21
CA LEU A 204 -14.51 7.43 -20.87
C LEU A 204 -14.62 6.96 -22.32
N THR A 205 -15.84 6.69 -22.75
CA THR A 205 -16.13 6.31 -24.13
C THR A 205 -17.27 7.17 -24.65
N LEU A 206 -17.09 7.75 -25.83
CA LEU A 206 -18.12 8.49 -26.52
C LEU A 206 -18.60 7.66 -27.72
N VAL A 207 -19.90 7.38 -27.74
CA VAL A 207 -20.56 6.54 -28.74
C VAL A 207 -21.52 7.40 -29.54
N ASN A 208 -21.50 7.28 -30.86
CA ASN A 208 -22.53 7.82 -31.73
C ASN A 208 -23.58 6.74 -32.00
N GLU A 209 -24.81 6.95 -31.54
CA GLU A 209 -25.91 6.00 -31.72
C GLU A 209 -26.38 5.88 -33.17
N GLN A 210 -26.12 6.88 -34.01
CA GLN A 210 -26.53 6.84 -35.42
C GLN A 210 -25.58 6.01 -36.28
N GLU A 211 -24.29 6.04 -35.95
CA GLU A 211 -23.24 5.33 -36.68
C GLU A 211 -22.91 3.98 -36.01
N GLU A 212 -23.58 3.67 -34.89
CA GLU A 212 -23.37 2.46 -34.07
C GLU A 212 -21.90 2.23 -33.69
N GLY A 213 -21.13 3.33 -33.56
CA GLY A 213 -19.68 3.33 -33.42
C GLY A 213 -19.16 4.01 -32.16
N ILE A 214 -17.98 3.59 -31.71
CA ILE A 214 -17.18 4.32 -30.72
C ILE A 214 -16.38 5.38 -31.49
N GLU A 215 -16.68 6.65 -31.21
CA GLU A 215 -16.03 7.77 -31.89
C GLU A 215 -14.75 8.23 -31.20
N SER A 216 -14.66 8.05 -29.88
CA SER A 216 -13.46 8.43 -29.12
C SER A 216 -13.46 7.81 -27.73
N CYS A 217 -12.29 7.69 -27.13
CA CYS A 217 -12.13 7.22 -25.76
C CYS A 217 -10.94 7.88 -25.05
N GLY A 218 -10.97 7.92 -23.72
CA GLY A 218 -9.91 8.49 -22.92
C GLY A 218 -9.90 7.92 -21.51
N VAL A 219 -8.72 7.76 -20.91
CA VAL A 219 -8.57 7.16 -19.58
C VAL A 219 -8.29 8.24 -18.56
N ILE A 220 -9.07 8.24 -17.48
CA ILE A 220 -8.80 9.02 -16.27
C ILE A 220 -8.01 8.11 -15.33
N THR A 221 -6.71 8.34 -15.21
CA THR A 221 -5.84 7.69 -14.22
C THR A 221 -5.88 8.42 -12.89
N ASP A 222 -5.38 7.76 -11.84
CA ASP A 222 -5.26 8.32 -10.48
C ASP A 222 -6.60 8.86 -9.94
N CYS A 223 -7.69 8.21 -10.35
CA CYS A 223 -9.05 8.67 -10.11
C CYS A 223 -9.54 8.21 -8.73
N LEU A 224 -9.40 9.05 -7.72
CA LEU A 224 -9.92 8.79 -6.38
C LEU A 224 -11.42 9.07 -6.28
N ARG A 225 -12.22 8.01 -6.07
CA ARG A 225 -13.68 8.05 -6.04
C ARG A 225 -14.23 7.59 -4.70
N PHE A 226 -14.96 8.47 -4.02
CA PHE A 226 -15.65 8.12 -2.78
C PHE A 226 -17.02 7.48 -3.06
N PRO A 227 -17.46 6.50 -2.24
CA PRO A 227 -18.79 5.92 -2.35
C PRO A 227 -19.90 7.00 -2.32
N GLY A 228 -20.85 6.91 -3.24
CA GLY A 228 -21.96 7.86 -3.35
C GLY A 228 -21.58 9.26 -3.86
N ALA A 229 -20.31 9.52 -4.19
CA ALA A 229 -19.91 10.81 -4.75
C ALA A 229 -20.46 10.98 -6.18
N PRO A 230 -21.04 12.15 -6.51
CA PRO A 230 -21.57 12.41 -7.83
C PRO A 230 -20.44 12.56 -8.86
N SER A 231 -20.71 12.24 -10.13
CA SER A 231 -19.70 12.25 -11.21
C SER A 231 -18.91 13.54 -11.33
N ARG A 232 -19.53 14.70 -11.08
CA ARG A 232 -18.85 16.01 -11.08
C ARG A 232 -17.67 16.14 -10.10
N ARG A 233 -17.52 15.23 -9.13
CA ARG A 233 -16.43 15.23 -8.13
C ARG A 233 -15.18 14.48 -8.57
N TRP A 234 -15.30 13.56 -9.52
CA TRP A 234 -14.20 12.70 -9.96
C TRP A 234 -13.97 12.71 -11.47
N LEU A 235 -14.94 13.18 -12.26
CA LEU A 235 -14.83 13.27 -13.71
C LEU A 235 -13.83 14.36 -14.11
N ASP A 236 -12.72 13.97 -14.71
CA ASP A 236 -11.74 14.91 -15.26
C ASP A 236 -12.29 15.59 -16.52
N ARG A 237 -12.44 16.91 -16.43
CA ARG A 237 -12.94 17.76 -17.53
C ARG A 237 -11.93 17.91 -18.66
N ARG A 238 -10.64 17.71 -18.39
CA ARG A 238 -9.58 17.74 -19.40
C ARG A 238 -9.73 16.53 -20.32
N VAL A 239 -9.77 15.32 -19.75
CA VAL A 239 -9.99 14.07 -20.50
C VAL A 239 -11.33 14.13 -21.26
N LEU A 240 -12.41 14.57 -20.59
CA LEU A 240 -13.70 14.74 -21.28
C LEU A 240 -13.62 15.66 -22.49
N ARG A 241 -12.88 16.78 -22.38
CA ARG A 241 -12.71 17.73 -23.48
C ARG A 241 -11.88 17.13 -24.61
N GLU A 242 -10.83 16.39 -24.28
CA GLU A 242 -9.99 15.68 -25.26
C GLU A 242 -10.84 14.69 -26.07
N VAL A 243 -11.59 13.80 -25.40
CA VAL A 243 -12.52 12.84 -26.02
C VAL A 243 -13.54 13.54 -26.93
N VAL A 244 -14.22 14.57 -26.44
CA VAL A 244 -15.22 15.29 -27.25
C VAL A 244 -14.60 16.01 -28.45
N ASN A 245 -13.40 16.56 -28.29
CA ASN A 245 -12.70 17.23 -29.39
C ASN A 245 -12.23 16.23 -30.46
N GLU A 246 -11.75 15.06 -30.04
CA GLU A 246 -11.34 13.99 -30.95
C GLU A 246 -12.50 13.49 -31.80
N ALA A 247 -13.65 13.19 -31.18
CA ALA A 247 -14.85 12.82 -31.93
C ALA A 247 -15.29 13.90 -32.93
N ARG A 248 -15.20 15.19 -32.55
CA ARG A 248 -15.52 16.29 -33.47
C ARG A 248 -14.59 16.29 -34.68
N LEU A 249 -13.29 16.08 -34.50
CA LEU A 249 -12.34 16.08 -35.62
C LEU A 249 -12.66 14.96 -36.61
N ILE A 250 -13.01 13.78 -36.10
CA ILE A 250 -13.38 12.61 -36.92
C ILE A 250 -14.67 12.88 -37.72
N SER A 251 -15.72 13.40 -37.08
CA SER A 251 -16.96 13.74 -37.79
C SER A 251 -16.79 14.82 -38.86
N HIS A 252 -15.81 15.73 -38.71
CA HIS A 252 -15.52 16.75 -39.74
C HIS A 252 -14.71 16.17 -40.91
N SER A 253 -13.78 15.23 -40.68
CA SER A 253 -13.03 14.59 -41.76
C SER A 253 -13.91 13.70 -42.66
N ASP A 254 -14.91 13.03 -42.08
CA ASP A 254 -15.84 12.19 -42.84
C ASP A 254 -16.87 13.00 -43.65
N SER A 255 -17.10 14.26 -43.28
CA SER A 255 -17.98 15.18 -44.02
C SER A 255 -17.29 15.88 -45.20
N GLU A 256 -15.96 15.80 -45.30
CA GLU A 256 -15.16 16.42 -46.37
C GLU A 256 -14.75 15.44 -47.49
N CYS A 257 -15.15 14.17 -47.40
CA CYS A 257 -14.95 13.13 -48.44
C CYS A 257 -16.22 12.86 -49.26
#